data_AF-A0A7S0S7G7-F1
#
_entry.id   AF-A0A7S0S7G7-F1
#
_cell.length_a   1.000
_cell.length_b   1.000
_cell.length_c   1.000
_cell.angle_alpha   90.00
_cell.angle_beta   90.00
_cell.angle_gamma   90.00
#
_symmetry.space_group_name_H-M   'P 1'
#
loop_
_entity.id
_entity.type
_entity.pdbx_description
1 polymer ?
#
loop_
_entity_poly.entity_id
_entity_poly.type
_entity_poly.pdbx_seq_one_letter_code
_entity_poly.pdbx_strand_id
1 'polypeptide(L)'
;ALKCGFCAFSKGKASEALRGPAYLVPLAEVARRAAEAWARGATEVCMQGGIHPSFTGDTYLDLLAAAKAGAPHIHVHAFSPLEVHQGAATLGLPLHVYLSQLRAAGLGSLPGTAAEC
;
A
#
# COMPACT_ATOMS: atom_id res chain seq x y z
N ALA A 1 13.73 -1.58 -14.34
CA ALA A 1 12.84 -2.72 -14.05
C ALA A 1 13.47 -3.55 -12.94
N LEU A 2 12.95 -3.43 -11.71
CA LEU A 2 13.46 -4.13 -10.54
C LEU A 2 13.06 -5.60 -10.62
N LYS A 3 14.03 -6.51 -10.54
CA LYS A 3 13.83 -7.97 -10.57
C LYS A 3 14.42 -8.55 -9.31
N CYS A 4 13.61 -8.78 -8.29
CA CYS A 4 14.04 -9.51 -7.10
C CYS A 4 13.96 -11.03 -7.40
N GLY A 5 15.06 -11.76 -7.18
CA GLY A 5 15.17 -13.20 -7.51
C GLY A 5 14.39 -14.14 -6.60
N PHE A 6 13.99 -13.67 -5.41
CA PHE A 6 13.25 -14.48 -4.42
C PHE A 6 11.81 -14.01 -4.19
N CYS A 7 11.39 -12.93 -4.85
CA CYS A 7 10.04 -12.41 -4.72
C CYS A 7 9.09 -13.21 -5.64
N ALA A 8 8.07 -13.85 -5.05
CA ALA A 8 7.04 -14.53 -5.83
C ALA A 8 6.20 -13.56 -6.70
N PHE A 9 6.31 -12.23 -6.51
CA PHE A 9 5.72 -11.19 -7.35
C PHE A 9 6.66 -10.66 -8.45
N SER A 10 7.89 -11.17 -8.55
CA SER A 10 8.82 -10.81 -9.62
C SER A 10 8.33 -11.39 -10.95
N LYS A 11 8.02 -10.53 -11.92
CA LYS A 11 7.50 -10.90 -13.24
C LYS A 11 8.55 -11.69 -14.04
N GLY A 12 8.62 -13.00 -13.80
CA GLY A 12 9.09 -13.99 -14.76
C GLY A 12 7.93 -14.39 -15.68
N LYS A 13 8.18 -14.42 -16.99
CA LYS A 13 7.25 -14.78 -18.09
C LYS A 13 6.52 -16.13 -17.93
N ALA A 14 6.77 -16.88 -16.86
CA ALA A 14 6.16 -18.17 -16.55
C ALA A 14 5.07 -18.12 -15.46
N SER A 15 4.85 -16.98 -14.81
CA SER A 15 3.92 -16.85 -13.66
C SER A 15 2.53 -16.29 -14.00
N GLU A 16 2.28 -15.97 -15.27
CA GLU A 16 0.97 -15.49 -15.77
C GLU A 16 -0.10 -16.60 -15.80
N ALA A 17 0.30 -17.88 -15.79
CA ALA A 17 -0.62 -19.01 -15.86
C ALA A 17 -1.12 -19.52 -14.48
N LEU A 18 -0.51 -19.09 -13.37
CA LEU A 18 -0.80 -19.60 -12.03
C LEU A 18 -1.42 -18.57 -11.07
N ARG A 19 -1.40 -17.29 -11.44
CA ARG A 19 -2.03 -16.23 -10.65
C ARG A 19 -3.11 -15.59 -11.50
N GLY A 20 -4.34 -15.68 -11.00
CA GLY A 20 -5.47 -14.94 -11.57
C GLY A 20 -5.14 -13.44 -11.71
N PRO A 21 -5.96 -12.71 -12.49
CA PRO A 21 -5.71 -11.31 -12.81
C PRO A 21 -5.41 -10.50 -11.54
N ALA A 22 -4.46 -9.57 -11.62
CA ALA A 22 -4.20 -8.61 -10.55
C ALA A 22 -5.52 -7.91 -10.22
N TYR A 23 -6.07 -8.19 -9.04
CA TYR A 23 -7.34 -7.61 -8.61
C TYR A 23 -7.04 -6.38 -7.74
N LEU A 24 -7.67 -5.27 -8.09
CA LEU A 24 -7.64 -4.06 -7.29
C LEU A 24 -8.72 -4.20 -6.22
N VAL A 25 -8.33 -4.11 -4.95
CA VAL A 25 -9.31 -4.07 -3.85
C VAL A 25 -9.95 -2.69 -3.86
N PRO A 26 -11.27 -2.57 -4.06
CA PRO A 26 -11.94 -1.28 -4.06
C PRO A 26 -11.85 -0.64 -2.67
N LEU A 27 -11.76 0.69 -2.62
CA LEU A 27 -11.64 1.46 -1.36
C LEU A 27 -12.74 1.12 -0.35
N ALA A 28 -13.96 0.89 -0.82
CA ALA A 28 -15.08 0.47 0.02
C ALA A 28 -14.83 -0.88 0.74
N GLU A 29 -14.16 -1.81 0.06
CA GLU A 29 -13.80 -3.11 0.64
C GLU A 29 -12.66 -2.96 1.65
N VAL A 30 -11.72 -2.03 1.41
CA VAL A 30 -10.67 -1.70 2.39
C VAL A 30 -11.28 -1.15 3.68
N ALA A 31 -12.20 -0.19 3.57
CA ALA A 31 -12.92 0.35 4.72
C ALA A 31 -13.71 -0.71 5.47
N ARG A 32 -14.44 -1.58 4.74
CA ARG A 32 -15.22 -2.68 5.32
C ARG A 32 -14.33 -3.65 6.09
N ARG A 33 -13.19 -4.06 5.50
CA ARG A 33 -12.24 -4.98 6.13
C ARG A 33 -11.56 -4.36 7.36
N ALA A 34 -11.22 -3.07 7.30
CA ALA A 34 -10.67 -2.35 8.44
C ALA A 34 -11.67 -2.28 9.61
N ALA A 35 -12.93 -1.98 9.32
CA ALA A 35 -14.00 -1.97 10.32
C ALA A 35 -14.23 -3.37 10.93
N GLU A 36 -14.23 -4.41 10.10
CA GLU A 36 -14.39 -5.80 10.55
C GLU A 36 -13.21 -6.25 11.43
N ALA A 37 -11.98 -5.91 11.04
CA ALA A 37 -10.79 -6.22 11.82
C ALA A 37 -10.82 -5.50 13.18
N TRP A 38 -11.20 -4.22 13.20
CA TRP A 38 -11.37 -3.46 14.43
C TRP A 38 -12.45 -4.06 15.34
N ALA A 39 -13.60 -4.45 14.79
CA ALA A 39 -14.67 -5.11 15.54
C ALA A 39 -14.24 -6.46 16.15
N ARG A 40 -13.28 -7.14 15.52
CA ARG A 40 -12.65 -8.37 16.03
C ARG A 40 -11.51 -8.10 17.04
N GLY A 41 -11.22 -6.84 17.36
CA GLY A 41 -10.18 -6.44 18.31
C GLY A 41 -8.78 -6.26 17.70
N ALA A 42 -8.65 -6.17 16.38
CA ALA A 42 -7.37 -5.86 15.75
C ALA A 42 -6.96 -4.41 16.04
N THR A 43 -5.70 -4.21 16.41
CA THR A 43 -5.11 -2.89 16.69
C THR A 43 -4.31 -2.34 15.52
N GLU A 44 -3.95 -3.18 14.55
CA GLU A 44 -3.13 -2.84 13.39
C GLU A 44 -3.70 -3.46 12.11
N VAL A 45 -3.59 -2.71 11.01
CA VAL A 45 -3.82 -3.19 9.65
C VAL A 45 -2.55 -3.06 8.83
N CYS A 46 -2.13 -4.18 8.24
CA CYS A 46 -1.01 -4.22 7.31
C CYS A 46 -1.50 -4.17 5.87
N MET A 47 -1.07 -3.18 5.09
CA MET A 47 -1.44 -3.05 3.67
C MET A 47 -0.18 -3.09 2.80
N GLN A 48 -0.03 -4.17 2.04
CA GLN A 48 1.05 -4.37 1.09
C GLN A 48 0.46 -4.62 -0.30
N GLY A 49 0.81 -3.77 -1.26
CA GLY A 49 0.36 -3.84 -2.64
C GLY A 49 1.49 -4.22 -3.59
N GLY A 50 1.12 -4.68 -4.79
CA GLY A 50 2.04 -4.71 -5.91
C GLY A 50 2.14 -3.32 -6.53
N ILE A 51 3.33 -2.94 -6.98
CA ILE A 51 3.54 -1.71 -7.76
C ILE A 51 2.76 -1.83 -9.07
N HIS A 52 1.67 -1.05 -9.19
CA HIS A 52 0.91 -0.94 -10.41
C HIS A 52 1.29 0.37 -11.13
N PRO A 53 1.57 0.35 -12.45
CA PRO A 53 1.98 1.55 -13.19
C PRO A 53 0.89 2.64 -13.27
N SER A 54 -0.37 2.30 -12.97
CA SER A 54 -1.48 3.27 -12.91
C SER A 54 -1.73 3.86 -11.53
N PHE A 55 -1.00 3.43 -10.49
CA PHE A 55 -1.17 3.99 -9.15
C PHE A 55 -0.38 5.29 -9.03
N THR A 56 -1.06 6.35 -8.61
CA THR A 56 -0.46 7.65 -8.29
C THR A 56 -0.34 7.81 -6.78
N GLY A 57 0.40 8.84 -6.35
CA GLY A 57 0.47 9.20 -4.94
C GLY A 57 -0.91 9.40 -4.28
N ASP A 58 -1.88 9.93 -5.02
CA ASP A 58 -3.25 10.12 -4.53
C ASP A 58 -3.95 8.79 -4.22
N THR A 59 -3.70 7.75 -5.03
CA THR A 59 -4.28 6.42 -4.78
C THR A 59 -3.87 5.86 -3.41
N TYR A 60 -2.63 6.13 -2.99
CA TYR A 60 -2.14 5.70 -1.68
C TYR A 60 -2.76 6.51 -0.54
N LEU A 61 -2.97 7.82 -0.73
CA LEU A 61 -3.68 8.67 0.22
C LEU A 61 -5.14 8.22 0.38
N ASP A 62 -5.82 7.89 -0.72
CA ASP A 62 -7.18 7.37 -0.72
C ASP A 62 -7.30 6.03 0.02
N LEU A 63 -6.31 5.14 -0.13
CA LEU A 63 -6.26 3.88 0.61
C LEU A 63 -6.13 4.09 2.12
N LEU A 64 -5.28 5.03 2.55
CA LEU A 64 -5.15 5.40 3.96
C LEU A 64 -6.46 6.00 4.49
N ALA A 65 -7.06 6.92 3.74
CA ALA A 65 -8.32 7.54 4.09
C ALA A 65 -9.45 6.51 4.22
N ALA A 66 -9.52 5.53 3.31
CA ALA A 66 -10.50 4.45 3.36
C ALA A 66 -10.31 3.55 4.59
N ALA A 67 -9.07 3.17 4.91
CA ALA A 67 -8.77 2.38 6.11
C ALA A 67 -9.16 3.13 7.40
N LYS A 68 -8.83 4.43 7.47
CA LYS A 68 -9.18 5.29 8.60
C LYS A 68 -10.68 5.59 8.68
N ALA A 69 -11.39 5.65 7.57
CA ALA A 69 -12.85 5.78 7.55
C ALA A 69 -13.53 4.54 8.14
N GLY A 70 -12.99 3.35 7.88
CA GLY A 70 -13.48 2.09 8.47
C GLY A 70 -13.13 1.93 9.95
N ALA A 71 -11.92 2.34 10.34
CA ALA A 71 -11.46 2.30 11.72
C ALA A 71 -10.50 3.48 12.03
N PRO A 72 -10.98 4.58 12.63
CA PRO A 72 -10.16 5.78 12.87
C PRO A 72 -8.94 5.52 13.76
N HIS A 73 -9.10 4.62 14.73
CA HIS A 73 -8.09 4.30 15.75
C HIS A 73 -7.16 3.15 15.37
N ILE A 74 -7.39 2.45 14.25
CA ILE A 74 -6.50 1.36 13.83
C ILE A 74 -5.14 1.91 13.43
N HIS A 75 -4.06 1.25 13.85
CA HIS A 75 -2.72 1.57 13.39
C HIS A 75 -2.55 1.09 11.94
N VAL A 76 -2.15 1.98 11.04
CA VAL A 76 -1.96 1.64 9.63
C VAL A 76 -0.46 1.45 9.36
N HIS A 77 -0.08 0.20 9.07
CA HIS A 77 1.27 -0.18 8.67
C HIS A 77 1.27 -0.55 7.19
N ALA A 78 1.69 0.38 6.32
CA ALA A 78 1.46 0.23 4.89
C ALA A 78 2.58 0.78 4.01
N PHE A 79 2.68 0.23 2.79
CA PHE A 79 3.56 0.65 1.69
C PHE A 79 5.05 0.35 1.84
N SER A 80 5.66 -0.15 0.79
CA SER A 80 7.12 -0.29 0.68
C SER A 80 7.79 1.06 0.37
N PRO A 81 9.09 1.24 0.71
CA PRO A 81 9.85 2.44 0.36
C PRO A 81 9.80 2.77 -1.14
N LEU A 82 9.76 1.75 -2.01
CA LEU A 82 9.69 1.92 -3.45
C LEU A 82 8.32 2.43 -3.92
N GLU A 83 7.22 1.94 -3.33
CA GLU A 83 5.88 2.45 -3.60
C GLU A 83 5.76 3.93 -3.18
N VAL A 84 6.30 4.28 -2.01
CA VAL A 84 6.30 5.67 -1.55
C VAL A 84 7.14 6.57 -2.46
N HIS A 85 8.31 6.09 -2.90
CA HIS A 85 9.17 6.82 -3.82
C HIS A 85 8.51 7.02 -5.19
N GLN A 86 7.89 5.97 -5.74
CA GLN A 86 7.14 6.07 -6.98
C GLN A 86 5.94 7.02 -6.81
N GLY A 87 5.16 6.91 -5.75
CA GLY A 87 4.01 7.77 -5.48
C GLY A 87 4.42 9.25 -5.45
N ALA A 88 5.50 9.58 -4.73
CA ALA A 88 6.08 10.91 -4.72
C ALA A 88 6.50 11.38 -6.13
N ALA A 89 7.18 10.51 -6.90
CA ALA A 89 7.61 10.81 -8.26
C ALA A 89 6.43 11.05 -9.22
N THR A 90 5.34 10.28 -9.10
CA THR A 90 4.13 10.48 -9.92
C THR A 90 3.44 11.81 -9.65
N LEU A 91 3.51 12.31 -8.41
CA LEU A 91 2.95 13.61 -8.02
C LEU A 91 3.93 14.77 -8.24
N GLY A 92 5.17 14.49 -8.65
CA GLY A 92 6.22 15.51 -8.75
C GLY A 92 6.59 16.14 -7.40
N LEU A 93 6.29 15.48 -6.28
CA LEU A 93 6.54 15.98 -4.94
C LEU A 93 7.87 15.46 -4.41
N PRO A 94 8.60 16.26 -3.62
CA PRO A 94 9.77 15.74 -2.93
C PRO A 94 9.32 14.73 -1.85
N LEU A 95 10.11 13.67 -1.68
CA LEU A 95 9.76 12.52 -0.83
C LEU A 95 9.35 12.92 0.61
N HIS A 96 10.03 13.90 1.20
CA HIS A 96 9.72 14.36 2.56
C HIS A 96 8.34 15.04 2.67
N VAL A 97 7.90 15.75 1.63
CA VAL A 97 6.55 16.34 1.58
C VAL A 97 5.53 15.23 1.46
N TYR A 98 5.77 14.27 0.59
CA TYR A 98 4.85 13.15 0.39
C TYR A 98 4.73 12.27 1.65
N LEU A 99 5.83 11.98 2.34
CA LEU A 99 5.83 11.30 3.64
C LEU A 99 5.02 12.06 4.70
N SER A 100 5.11 13.39 4.69
CA SER A 100 4.32 14.23 5.61
C SER A 100 2.82 14.15 5.30
N GLN A 101 2.44 14.11 4.01
CA GLN A 101 1.06 13.91 3.59
C GLN A 101 0.54 12.52 3.99
N LEU A 102 1.33 11.46 3.77
CA LEU A 102 0.97 10.10 4.19
C LEU A 102 0.74 10.02 5.70
N ARG A 103 1.62 10.63 6.50
CA ARG A 103 1.45 10.72 7.96
C ARG A 103 0.16 11.45 8.32
N ALA A 104 -0.11 12.58 7.69
CA ALA A 104 -1.34 13.36 7.91
C ALA A 104 -2.60 12.58 7.52
N ALA A 105 -2.53 11.75 6.47
CA ALA A 105 -3.61 10.86 6.04
C ALA A 105 -3.81 9.65 6.97
N GLY A 106 -2.96 9.48 7.99
CA GLY A 106 -3.12 8.45 9.02
C GLY A 106 -2.19 7.25 8.88
N LEU A 107 -1.14 7.34 8.07
CA LEU A 107 -0.06 6.35 8.07
C LEU A 107 0.63 6.35 9.44
N GLY A 108 0.57 5.21 10.14
CA GLY A 108 1.20 5.04 11.44
C GLY A 108 2.67 4.67 11.33
N SER A 109 2.99 3.69 10.47
CA SER A 109 4.37 3.25 10.25
C SER A 109 4.58 2.68 8.85
N LEU A 110 5.84 2.67 8.43
CA LEU A 110 6.28 2.11 7.16
C LEU A 110 6.91 0.73 7.40
N PRO A 111 6.50 -0.32 6.66
CA PRO A 111 7.22 -1.58 6.61
C PRO A 111 8.67 -1.39 6.16
N GLY A 112 9.60 -1.98 6.90
CA GLY A 112 11.02 -2.05 6.52
C GLY A 112 11.31 -3.09 5.42
N THR A 113 10.30 -3.77 4.90
CA THR A 113 10.44 -4.72 3.80
C THR A 113 10.68 -4.00 2.48
N ALA A 114 11.53 -4.59 1.61
CA ALA A 114 12.13 -4.02 0.37
C ALA A 114 13.47 -3.28 0.55
N ALA A 115 14.20 -3.52 1.63
CA ALA A 115 15.58 -3.03 1.81
C ALA A 115 16.63 -3.66 0.86
N GLU A 116 16.32 -4.81 0.23
CA GLU A 116 17.26 -5.57 -0.62
C GLU A 116 17.01 -5.45 -2.13
N CYS A 117 16.50 -4.29 -2.58
CA CYS A 117 16.24 -4.03 -3.99
C CYS A 117 17.48 -3.57 -4.76
#